data_AF-A0A7C3QUM6-F1
#
_entry.id   AF-A0A7C3QUM6-F1
#
_cell.length_a   1.000
_cell.length_b   1.000
_cell.length_c   1.000
_cell.angle_alpha   90.00
_cell.angle_beta   90.00
_cell.angle_gamma   90.00
#
_symmetry.space_group_name_H-M   'P 1'
#
loop_
_entity.id
_entity.type
_entity.pdbx_description
1 polymer ?
#
loop_
_entity_poly.entity_id
_entity_poly.type
_entity_poly.pdbx_seq_one_letter_code
_entity_poly.pdbx_strand_id
1 'polypeptide(L)'
;MWNRVFLLASGFAFGWTLVSYLTAPLAQVRDRLVQLALSLAVGLVVIGLMGFSSARSGLAGGFVFALSALVAYAGNARQTSRVEEPSPLEQAPIQPPPHVHLGPSSDRPEHPQEVRIAIVLVSEGEPVEYDGPKPWARRFQELAASGEPVPHWFVRPFTYARIRSAYRAMGGRNPLNASLNSLAKQLERQLGAGCVVRAAYLRAAPALADSLVHLAEEGYTHIVLVPIGFERDPKEALRVEVIRSRVREAGVQVTYAAPLETAVWAPGPRTERLRQLAQGIAVPPPPEPGPEVVEHLSEGLLAATVRRIREEDLHVK
;
A
#
# COMPACT_ATOMS: atom_id res chain seq x y z
N MET A 1 46.84 -8.09 9.98
CA MET A 1 45.89 -8.27 8.86
C MET A 1 44.44 -8.30 9.34
N TRP A 2 44.13 -9.09 10.37
CA TRP A 2 42.79 -9.26 10.95
C TRP A 2 42.04 -7.97 11.31
N ASN A 3 42.70 -6.98 11.95
CA ASN A 3 42.03 -5.72 12.34
C ASN A 3 41.40 -4.98 11.15
N ARG A 4 42.01 -5.05 9.95
CA ARG A 4 41.46 -4.40 8.74
C ARG A 4 40.19 -5.09 8.26
N VAL A 5 40.17 -6.42 8.31
CA VAL A 5 38.99 -7.23 7.94
C VAL A 5 37.84 -6.95 8.90
N PHE A 6 38.10 -6.91 10.22
CA PHE A 6 37.08 -6.58 11.21
C PHE A 6 36.52 -5.17 11.05
N LEU A 7 37.35 -4.16 10.75
CA LEU A 7 36.89 -2.80 10.49
C LEU A 7 36.02 -2.69 9.23
N LEU A 8 36.41 -3.37 8.15
CA LEU A 8 35.60 -3.42 6.93
C LEU A 8 34.27 -4.14 7.18
N ALA A 9 34.30 -5.30 7.83
CA ALA A 9 33.09 -6.08 8.10
C ALA A 9 32.13 -5.34 9.05
N SER A 10 32.64 -4.75 10.14
CA SER A 10 31.83 -3.98 11.08
C SER A 10 31.30 -2.68 10.49
N GLY A 11 32.11 -1.96 9.69
CA GLY A 11 31.67 -0.77 8.95
C GLY A 11 30.56 -1.12 7.98
N PHE A 12 30.75 -2.15 7.15
CA PHE A 12 29.74 -2.62 6.22
C PHE A 12 28.45 -3.02 6.94
N ALA A 13 28.54 -3.84 7.99
CA ALA A 13 27.39 -4.27 8.78
C ALA A 13 26.64 -3.08 9.40
N PHE A 14 27.36 -2.09 9.94
CA PHE A 14 26.78 -0.88 10.50
C PHE A 14 26.04 -0.06 9.44
N GLY A 15 26.69 0.24 8.31
CA GLY A 15 26.08 1.01 7.21
C GLY A 15 24.85 0.34 6.63
N TRP A 16 24.90 -0.98 6.45
CA TRP A 16 23.76 -1.78 6.01
C TRP A 16 22.61 -1.74 7.02
N THR A 17 22.91 -2.02 8.29
CA THR A 17 21.91 -2.08 9.37
C THR A 17 21.29 -0.71 9.64
N LEU A 18 22.03 0.39 9.43
CA LEU A 18 21.51 1.74 9.57
C LEU A 18 20.34 1.99 8.62
N VAL A 19 20.48 1.63 7.34
CA VAL A 19 19.37 1.73 6.37
C VAL A 19 18.21 0.83 6.80
N SER A 20 18.49 -0.42 7.16
CA SER A 20 17.45 -1.34 7.64
C SER A 20 16.71 -0.82 8.87
N TYR A 21 17.39 -0.17 9.81
CA TYR A 21 16.78 0.50 10.97
C TYR A 21 15.90 1.68 10.55
N LEU A 22 16.38 2.51 9.63
CA LEU A 22 15.64 3.67 9.14
C LEU A 22 14.36 3.28 8.39
N THR A 23 14.37 2.14 7.69
CA THR A 23 13.23 1.65 6.89
C THR A 23 12.41 0.54 7.55
N ALA A 24 12.77 0.10 8.76
CA ALA A 24 12.11 -1.02 9.43
C ALA A 24 10.64 -0.73 9.77
N PRO A 25 9.73 -1.73 9.66
CA PRO A 25 8.39 -1.67 10.24
C PRO A 25 8.44 -1.34 11.74
N LEU A 26 7.35 -0.76 12.27
CA LEU A 26 7.28 -0.35 13.68
C LEU A 26 7.65 -1.48 14.67
N ALA A 27 7.18 -2.70 14.41
CA ALA A 27 7.44 -3.86 15.26
C ALA A 27 8.92 -4.30 15.30
N GLN A 28 9.70 -4.01 14.26
CA GLN A 28 11.08 -4.48 14.12
C GLN A 28 12.13 -3.45 14.52
N VAL A 29 11.73 -2.22 14.87
CA VAL A 29 12.66 -1.11 15.15
C VAL A 29 13.63 -1.45 16.28
N ARG A 30 13.14 -2.09 17.35
CA ARG A 30 13.97 -2.48 18.51
C ARG A 30 15.07 -3.46 18.11
N ASP A 31 14.73 -4.51 17.37
CA ASP A 31 15.69 -5.53 16.96
C ASP A 31 16.76 -4.94 16.03
N ARG A 32 16.35 -4.07 15.11
CA ARG A 32 17.30 -3.37 14.23
C ARG A 32 18.18 -2.38 14.98
N LEU A 33 17.67 -1.73 16.02
CA LEU A 33 18.47 -0.86 16.88
C LEU A 33 19.54 -1.64 17.65
N VAL A 34 19.19 -2.83 18.17
CA VAL A 34 20.16 -3.71 18.85
C VAL A 34 21.25 -4.17 17.88
N GLN A 35 20.89 -4.60 16.67
CA GLN A 35 21.85 -4.97 15.63
C GLN A 35 22.77 -3.80 15.25
N LEU A 36 22.20 -2.59 15.12
CA LEU A 36 22.94 -1.37 14.82
C LEU A 36 23.95 -1.06 15.94
N ALA A 37 23.49 -1.08 17.20
CA ALA A 37 24.33 -0.81 18.37
C ALA A 37 25.47 -1.84 18.50
N LEU A 38 25.18 -3.12 18.26
CA LEU A 38 26.19 -4.18 18.31
C LEU A 38 27.27 -3.98 17.24
N SER A 39 26.87 -3.71 15.99
CA SER A 39 27.83 -3.45 14.90
C SER A 39 28.71 -2.22 15.16
N LEU A 40 28.13 -1.16 15.73
CA LEU A 40 28.87 0.04 16.13
C LEU A 40 29.84 -0.25 17.28
N ALA A 41 29.40 -0.97 18.31
CA ALA A 41 30.23 -1.32 19.46
C ALA A 41 31.47 -2.13 19.05
N VAL A 42 31.30 -3.14 18.18
CA VAL A 42 32.41 -3.93 17.65
C VAL A 42 33.41 -3.04 16.90
N GLY A 43 32.92 -2.14 16.04
CA GLY A 43 33.78 -1.19 15.32
C GLY A 43 34.58 -0.29 16.27
N LEU A 44 33.90 0.31 17.26
CA LEU A 44 34.53 1.19 18.24
C LEU A 44 35.58 0.49 19.10
N VAL A 45 35.34 -0.76 19.53
CA VAL A 45 36.32 -1.55 20.28
C VAL A 45 37.59 -1.78 19.46
N VAL A 46 37.46 -2.17 18.19
CA VAL A 46 38.63 -2.39 17.31
C VAL A 46 39.40 -1.08 17.07
N ILE A 47 38.70 0.02 16.83
CA ILE A 47 39.30 1.35 16.67
C ILE A 47 40.05 1.77 17.95
N GLY A 48 39.45 1.58 19.13
CA GLY A 48 40.04 1.90 20.42
C GLY A 48 41.30 1.08 20.71
N LEU A 49 41.26 -0.23 20.47
CA LEU A 49 42.42 -1.11 20.61
C LEU A 49 43.58 -0.68 19.69
N MET A 50 43.28 -0.28 18.45
CA MET A 50 44.29 0.26 17.54
C MET A 50 44.83 1.61 18.02
N GLY A 51 43.96 2.49 18.53
CA GLY A 51 44.32 3.79 19.09
C GLY A 51 45.25 3.70 20.30
N PHE A 52 45.08 2.68 21.14
CA PHE A 52 45.95 2.42 22.30
C PHE A 52 47.40 2.14 21.88
N SER A 53 47.61 1.46 20.75
CA SER A 53 48.95 1.24 20.21
C SER A 53 49.53 2.47 19.50
N SER A 54 48.69 3.25 18.83
CA SER A 54 49.06 4.49 18.14
C SER A 54 47.82 5.27 17.73
N ALA A 55 47.78 6.56 18.06
CA ALA A 55 46.68 7.45 17.65
C ALA A 55 46.46 7.48 16.12
N ARG A 56 47.54 7.42 15.33
CA ARG A 56 47.46 7.38 13.85
C ARG A 56 46.77 6.12 13.35
N SER A 57 47.04 4.97 13.99
CA SER A 57 46.39 3.71 13.67
C SER A 57 44.89 3.74 14.00
N GLY A 58 44.51 4.33 15.14
CA GLY A 58 43.10 4.54 15.50
C GLY A 58 42.37 5.41 14.47
N LEU A 59 42.96 6.54 14.07
CA LEU A 59 42.39 7.44 13.05
C LEU A 59 42.22 6.74 11.70
N ALA A 60 43.25 6.04 11.23
CA ALA A 60 43.18 5.27 9.99
C ALA A 60 42.08 4.18 10.07
N GLY A 61 41.95 3.52 11.22
CA GLY A 61 40.90 2.53 11.44
C GLY A 61 39.50 3.13 11.40
N GLY A 62 39.30 4.27 12.05
CA GLY A 62 38.04 5.03 12.00
C GLY A 62 37.66 5.47 10.59
N PHE A 63 38.63 5.92 9.80
CA PHE A 63 38.40 6.27 8.39
C PHE A 63 37.95 5.07 7.55
N VAL A 64 38.62 3.91 7.69
CA VAL A 64 38.25 2.69 6.96
C VAL A 64 36.84 2.22 7.35
N PHE A 65 36.51 2.25 8.65
CA PHE A 65 35.17 1.92 9.15
C PHE A 65 34.11 2.86 8.53
N ALA A 66 34.34 4.17 8.58
CA ALA A 66 33.41 5.17 8.07
C ALA A 66 33.19 5.03 6.55
N LEU A 67 34.26 4.83 5.78
CA LEU A 67 34.16 4.64 4.33
C LEU A 67 33.39 3.36 3.98
N SER A 68 33.66 2.27 4.68
CA SER A 68 32.95 1.00 4.48
C SER A 68 31.46 1.13 4.83
N ALA A 69 31.13 1.79 5.94
CA ALA A 69 29.76 2.09 6.33
C ALA A 69 29.04 2.95 5.28
N LEU A 70 29.72 3.97 4.74
CA LEU A 70 29.16 4.84 3.71
C LEU A 70 28.83 4.07 2.43
N VAL A 71 29.74 3.19 1.97
CA VAL A 71 29.52 2.35 0.78
C VAL A 71 28.37 1.38 0.99
N ALA A 72 28.31 0.71 2.15
CA ALA A 72 27.22 -0.20 2.49
C ALA A 72 25.87 0.51 2.61
N TYR A 73 25.86 1.69 3.25
CA TYR A 73 24.69 2.56 3.32
C TYR A 73 24.21 2.95 1.92
N ALA A 74 25.10 3.41 1.04
CA ALA A 74 24.76 3.81 -0.32
C ALA A 74 24.16 2.64 -1.12
N GLY A 75 24.79 1.46 -1.03
CA GLY A 75 24.30 0.24 -1.67
C GLY A 75 22.89 -0.12 -1.20
N ASN A 76 22.67 -0.16 0.11
CA ASN A 76 21.38 -0.53 0.70
C ASN A 76 20.30 0.55 0.43
N ALA A 77 20.62 1.84 0.58
CA ALA A 77 19.70 2.94 0.30
C ALA A 77 19.21 2.89 -1.15
N ARG A 78 20.10 2.59 -2.11
CA ARG A 78 19.75 2.40 -3.51
C ARG A 78 18.85 1.18 -3.72
N GLN A 79 19.11 0.07 -3.04
CA GLN A 79 18.28 -1.13 -3.13
C GLN A 79 16.88 -0.90 -2.56
N THR A 80 16.75 -0.28 -1.38
CA THR A 80 15.44 0.05 -0.78
C THR A 80 14.61 1.04 -1.60
N SER A 81 15.28 1.77 -2.51
CA SER A 81 14.62 2.72 -3.41
C SER A 81 14.09 2.07 -4.69
N ARG A 82 14.43 0.80 -4.95
CA ARG A 82 13.94 0.07 -6.12
C ARG A 82 12.52 -0.41 -5.85
N VAL A 83 11.64 -0.18 -6.81
CA VAL A 83 10.33 -0.81 -6.84
C VAL A 83 10.54 -2.20 -7.42
N GLU A 84 10.14 -3.20 -6.65
CA GLU A 84 10.13 -4.59 -7.12
C GLU A 84 9.04 -4.68 -8.20
N GLU A 85 9.44 -5.00 -9.42
CA GLU A 85 8.48 -5.32 -10.48
C GLU A 85 7.77 -6.62 -10.08
N PRO A 86 6.44 -6.70 -10.21
CA PRO A 86 5.70 -7.92 -9.88
C PRO A 86 6.29 -9.07 -10.69
N SER A 87 6.69 -10.12 -9.99
CA SER A 87 7.34 -11.28 -10.60
C SER A 87 6.42 -11.86 -11.68
N PRO A 88 6.94 -12.30 -12.84
CA PRO A 88 6.14 -13.01 -13.85
C PRO A 88 5.35 -14.21 -13.28
N LEU A 89 5.79 -14.77 -12.15
CA LEU A 89 5.11 -15.86 -11.46
C LEU A 89 3.93 -15.41 -10.58
N GLU A 90 3.90 -14.17 -10.09
CA GLU A 90 2.70 -13.59 -9.46
C GLU A 90 1.60 -13.29 -10.50
N GLN A 91 1.97 -13.29 -11.78
CA GLN A 91 1.05 -13.22 -12.91
C GLN A 91 0.63 -14.62 -13.41
N ALA A 92 1.03 -15.69 -12.70
CA ALA A 92 0.60 -17.03 -13.03
C ALA A 92 -0.93 -17.08 -13.03
N PRO A 93 -1.54 -17.83 -13.96
CA PRO A 93 -2.98 -17.89 -14.03
C PRO A 93 -3.56 -18.30 -12.68
N ILE A 94 -4.41 -17.47 -12.07
CA ILE A 94 -5.44 -17.94 -11.15
C ILE A 94 -6.05 -19.16 -11.83
N GLN A 95 -5.77 -20.35 -11.29
CA GLN A 95 -6.46 -21.54 -11.71
C GLN A 95 -7.92 -21.25 -11.41
N PRO A 96 -8.83 -21.37 -12.39
CA PRO A 96 -10.25 -21.27 -12.08
C PRO A 96 -10.50 -22.19 -10.88
N PRO A 97 -11.34 -21.78 -9.92
CA PRO A 97 -11.66 -22.63 -8.78
C PRO A 97 -11.93 -24.04 -9.33
N PRO A 98 -11.28 -25.09 -8.79
CA PRO A 98 -11.39 -26.45 -9.31
C PRO A 98 -12.87 -26.71 -9.46
N HIS A 99 -13.30 -26.84 -10.73
CA HIS A 99 -14.66 -26.63 -11.18
C HIS A 99 -15.65 -26.78 -10.03
N VAL A 100 -16.26 -25.67 -9.58
CA VAL A 100 -17.62 -25.80 -9.07
C VAL A 100 -18.32 -26.49 -10.22
N HIS A 101 -18.52 -27.79 -10.11
CA HIS A 101 -19.29 -28.56 -11.05
C HIS A 101 -20.67 -27.93 -11.00
N LEU A 102 -20.90 -26.96 -11.88
CA LEU A 102 -22.20 -26.70 -12.47
C LEU A 102 -22.52 -27.89 -13.39
N GLY A 103 -22.39 -29.12 -12.86
CA GLY A 103 -23.26 -30.18 -13.32
C GLY A 103 -24.69 -29.72 -13.04
N PRO A 104 -25.68 -30.16 -13.82
CA PRO A 104 -27.07 -30.01 -13.44
C PRO A 104 -27.28 -30.82 -12.15
N SER A 105 -26.99 -30.21 -11.00
CA SER A 105 -27.49 -30.68 -9.72
C SER A 105 -29.00 -30.53 -9.81
N SER A 106 -29.66 -31.66 -10.00
CA SER A 106 -31.12 -31.84 -10.12
C SER A 106 -31.91 -31.35 -8.90
N ASP A 107 -31.25 -30.76 -7.90
CA ASP A 107 -31.84 -30.15 -6.70
C ASP A 107 -31.54 -28.65 -6.67
N ARG A 108 -31.90 -27.92 -7.73
CA ARG A 108 -31.90 -26.45 -7.71
C ARG A 108 -33.23 -26.00 -7.10
N PRO A 109 -33.26 -25.39 -5.90
CA PRO A 109 -34.47 -24.75 -5.41
C PRO A 109 -34.87 -23.67 -6.42
N GLU A 110 -36.14 -23.64 -6.84
CA GLU A 110 -36.72 -22.70 -7.81
C GLU A 110 -36.74 -21.23 -7.33
N HIS A 111 -35.96 -20.87 -6.31
CA HIS A 111 -35.85 -19.49 -5.89
C HIS A 111 -34.90 -18.74 -6.85
N PRO A 112 -35.33 -17.59 -7.40
CA PRO A 112 -34.46 -16.77 -8.23
C PRO A 112 -33.16 -16.52 -7.45
N GLN A 113 -32.01 -16.80 -8.06
CA GLN A 113 -30.73 -16.44 -7.47
C GLN A 113 -30.75 -14.93 -7.22
N GLU A 114 -30.91 -14.52 -5.96
CA GLU A 114 -30.82 -13.12 -5.57
C GLU A 114 -29.48 -12.59 -6.08
N VAL A 115 -29.54 -11.62 -6.98
CA VAL A 115 -28.35 -10.99 -7.57
C VAL A 115 -27.58 -10.33 -6.43
N ARG A 116 -26.44 -10.92 -6.06
CA ARG A 116 -25.56 -10.38 -5.02
C ARG A 116 -24.61 -9.36 -5.62
N ILE A 117 -24.73 -8.11 -5.16
CA ILE A 117 -23.91 -6.99 -5.66
C ILE A 117 -22.86 -6.65 -4.60
N ALA A 118 -21.61 -6.52 -5.04
CA ALA A 118 -20.55 -5.96 -4.21
C ALA A 118 -20.16 -4.57 -4.70
N ILE A 119 -19.99 -3.65 -3.77
CA ILE A 119 -19.53 -2.28 -4.02
C ILE A 119 -18.18 -2.12 -3.36
N VAL A 120 -17.19 -1.70 -4.13
CA VAL A 120 -15.83 -1.47 -3.65
C VAL A 120 -15.52 0.02 -3.76
N LEU A 121 -15.41 0.67 -2.60
CA LEU A 121 -14.89 2.03 -2.49
C LEU A 121 -13.39 1.97 -2.68
N VAL A 122 -12.90 2.44 -3.84
CA VAL A 122 -11.49 2.38 -4.19
C VAL A 122 -10.83 3.73 -3.91
N SER A 123 -9.68 3.72 -3.23
CA SER A 123 -8.87 4.92 -3.04
C SER A 123 -7.40 4.71 -3.43
N GLU A 124 -6.69 5.79 -3.77
CA GLU A 124 -5.22 5.79 -3.82
C GLU A 124 -4.55 5.82 -2.43
N GLY A 125 -5.37 5.79 -1.36
CA GLY A 125 -5.00 5.97 0.03
C GLY A 125 -3.74 5.23 0.49
N GLU A 126 -3.11 5.78 1.52
CA GLU A 126 -1.91 5.24 2.15
C GLU A 126 -2.16 3.88 2.83
N PRO A 127 -1.11 3.04 2.99
CA PRO A 127 -1.19 1.83 3.81
C PRO A 127 -1.82 2.09 5.18
N VAL A 128 -2.61 1.12 5.67
CA VAL A 128 -3.22 1.17 7.00
C VAL A 128 -2.14 1.38 8.06
N GLU A 129 -1.01 0.68 7.94
CA GLU A 129 0.12 0.72 8.86
C GLU A 129 1.43 0.95 8.10
N TYR A 130 2.48 1.35 8.81
CA TYR A 130 3.81 1.43 8.22
C TYR A 130 4.48 0.04 8.23
N ASP A 131 4.52 -0.60 7.06
CA ASP A 131 5.03 -1.95 6.80
C ASP A 131 6.41 -1.97 6.10
N GLY A 132 7.02 -0.79 5.91
CA GLY A 132 8.35 -0.65 5.34
C GLY A 132 8.39 0.32 4.15
N PRO A 133 9.47 0.28 3.33
CA PRO A 133 9.70 1.29 2.30
C PRO A 133 8.95 1.03 0.98
N LYS A 134 8.51 -0.20 0.70
CA LYS A 134 8.01 -0.60 -0.62
C LYS A 134 6.84 0.27 -1.13
N PRO A 135 5.76 0.51 -0.35
CA PRO A 135 4.65 1.33 -0.83
C PRO A 135 5.10 2.77 -1.15
N TRP A 136 6.02 3.31 -0.35
CA TRP A 136 6.51 4.68 -0.48
C TRP A 136 7.53 4.85 -1.62
N ALA A 137 8.39 3.86 -1.85
CA ALA A 137 9.32 3.86 -2.98
C ALA A 137 8.56 3.99 -4.30
N ARG A 138 7.46 3.24 -4.45
CA ARG A 138 6.58 3.31 -5.62
C ARG A 138 5.94 4.68 -5.77
N ARG A 139 5.40 5.24 -4.68
CA ARG A 139 4.82 6.60 -4.70
C ARG A 139 5.84 7.67 -5.09
N PHE A 140 7.07 7.60 -4.60
CA PHE A 140 8.12 8.52 -5.00
C PHE A 140 8.56 8.30 -6.45
N GLN A 141 8.47 7.09 -6.99
CA GLN A 141 8.71 6.88 -8.42
C GLN A 141 7.60 7.49 -9.28
N GLU A 142 6.34 7.34 -8.88
CA GLU A 142 5.18 7.95 -9.55
C GLU A 142 5.26 9.48 -9.57
N LEU A 143 5.58 10.09 -8.42
CA LEU A 143 5.81 11.53 -8.32
C LEU A 143 6.96 11.97 -9.23
N ALA A 144 8.08 11.25 -9.23
CA ALA A 144 9.21 11.57 -10.10
C ALA A 144 8.83 11.47 -11.58
N ALA A 145 8.04 10.46 -11.97
CA ALA A 145 7.56 10.27 -13.34
C ALA A 145 6.59 11.38 -13.78
N SER A 146 5.88 12.01 -12.83
CA SER A 146 5.05 13.19 -13.10
C SER A 146 5.79 14.53 -12.96
N GLY A 147 7.12 14.53 -12.79
CA GLY A 147 7.92 15.75 -12.65
C GLY A 147 7.80 16.44 -11.28
N GLU A 148 7.17 15.79 -10.29
CA GLU A 148 7.05 16.32 -8.94
C GLU A 148 8.37 16.16 -8.16
N PRO A 149 8.69 17.07 -7.22
CA PRO A 149 9.91 16.98 -6.44
C PRO A 149 9.86 15.78 -5.49
N VAL A 150 10.93 14.97 -5.51
CA VAL A 150 11.06 13.79 -4.64
C VAL A 150 12.41 13.76 -3.93
N PRO A 151 12.50 13.13 -2.74
CA PRO A 151 13.76 12.95 -2.05
C PRO A 151 14.74 12.12 -2.89
N HIS A 152 16.00 12.57 -2.94
CA HIS A 152 17.08 11.84 -3.58
C HIS A 152 17.27 10.46 -2.92
N TRP A 153 17.59 9.43 -3.70
CA TRP A 153 17.65 8.03 -3.23
C TRP A 153 18.56 7.85 -2.00
N PHE A 154 19.63 8.64 -1.91
CA PHE A 154 20.58 8.59 -0.79
C PHE A 154 19.98 9.04 0.56
N VAL A 155 18.95 9.92 0.54
CA VAL A 155 18.30 10.43 1.76
C VAL A 155 16.92 9.80 2.03
N ARG A 156 16.40 9.00 1.10
CA ARG A 156 15.10 8.31 1.25
C ARG A 156 14.98 7.47 2.52
N PRO A 157 16.01 6.75 3.02
CA PRO A 157 15.92 6.05 4.30
C PRO A 157 15.46 6.96 5.44
N PHE A 158 15.97 8.20 5.51
CA PHE A 158 15.52 9.17 6.51
C PHE A 158 14.08 9.62 6.28
N THR A 159 13.66 9.80 5.03
CA THR A 159 12.25 10.08 4.70
C THR A 159 11.34 8.95 5.17
N TYR A 160 11.72 7.69 4.95
CA TYR A 160 10.96 6.53 5.42
C TYR A 160 10.86 6.50 6.95
N ALA A 161 11.94 6.83 7.67
CA ALA A 161 11.91 6.97 9.12
C ALA A 161 10.97 8.10 9.60
N ARG A 162 10.89 9.21 8.86
CA ARG A 162 9.94 10.31 9.12
C ARG A 162 8.50 9.88 8.90
N ILE A 163 8.20 9.20 7.79
CA ILE A 163 6.88 8.63 7.53
C ILE A 163 6.48 7.70 8.67
N ARG A 164 7.36 6.81 9.10
CA ARG A 164 7.13 5.94 10.26
C ARG A 164 6.83 6.73 11.54
N SER A 165 7.54 7.83 11.78
CA SER A 165 7.28 8.73 12.92
C SER A 165 5.89 9.37 12.83
N ALA A 166 5.46 9.81 11.65
CA ALA A 166 4.12 10.32 11.43
C ALA A 166 3.06 9.23 11.71
N TYR A 167 3.27 8.00 11.26
CA TYR A 167 2.40 6.87 11.59
C TYR A 167 2.31 6.63 13.09
N ARG A 168 3.43 6.67 13.81
CA ARG A 168 3.42 6.56 15.28
C ARG A 168 2.60 7.68 15.93
N ALA A 169 2.73 8.91 15.45
CA ALA A 169 1.97 10.06 15.94
C ALA A 169 0.46 9.93 15.64
N MET A 170 0.08 9.21 14.59
CA MET A 170 -1.33 8.85 14.28
C MET A 170 -1.84 7.62 15.07
N GLY A 171 -1.10 7.13 16.06
CA GLY A 171 -1.48 5.92 16.81
C GLY A 171 -1.14 4.60 16.09
N GLY A 172 -0.22 4.65 15.12
CA GLY A 172 0.26 3.50 14.35
C GLY A 172 -0.56 3.20 13.09
N ARG A 173 -1.71 3.84 12.91
CA ARG A 173 -2.63 3.58 11.81
C ARG A 173 -3.00 4.86 11.07
N ASN A 174 -3.16 4.81 9.76
CA ASN A 174 -3.57 5.97 8.98
C ASN A 174 -5.10 6.19 9.09
N PRO A 175 -5.55 7.37 9.55
CA PRO A 175 -6.95 7.65 9.86
C PRO A 175 -7.89 7.62 8.64
N LEU A 176 -7.38 7.87 7.42
CA LEU A 176 -8.17 7.79 6.19
C LEU A 176 -8.83 6.41 6.03
N ASN A 177 -8.13 5.35 6.44
CA ASN A 177 -8.64 3.99 6.36
C ASN A 177 -9.84 3.76 7.29
N ALA A 178 -9.84 4.37 8.48
CA ALA A 178 -10.97 4.28 9.40
C ALA A 178 -12.20 5.00 8.84
N SER A 179 -12.01 6.20 8.27
CA SER A 179 -13.10 6.98 7.68
C SER A 179 -13.68 6.30 6.43
N LEU A 180 -12.84 5.72 5.56
CA LEU A 180 -13.30 4.92 4.40
C LEU A 180 -14.11 3.69 4.84
N ASN A 181 -13.67 2.99 5.88
CA ASN A 181 -14.41 1.85 6.41
C ASN A 181 -15.73 2.28 7.09
N SER A 182 -15.76 3.44 7.73
CA SER A 182 -16.99 4.02 8.28
C SER A 182 -17.98 4.34 7.16
N LEU A 183 -17.53 5.00 6.10
CA LEU A 183 -18.32 5.29 4.91
C LEU A 183 -18.88 4.01 4.28
N ALA A 184 -18.04 2.98 4.10
CA ALA A 184 -18.47 1.69 3.57
C ALA A 184 -19.59 1.08 4.42
N LYS A 185 -19.45 1.06 5.74
CA LYS A 185 -20.48 0.53 6.66
C LYS A 185 -21.77 1.34 6.65
N GLN A 186 -21.69 2.67 6.55
CA GLN A 186 -22.86 3.53 6.47
C GLN A 186 -23.63 3.29 5.17
N LEU A 187 -22.90 3.19 4.05
CA LEU A 187 -23.48 2.91 2.73
C LEU A 187 -24.09 1.50 2.67
N GLU A 188 -23.43 0.50 3.24
CA GLU A 188 -23.96 -0.88 3.33
C GLU A 188 -25.29 -0.91 4.10
N ARG A 189 -25.39 -0.18 5.20
CA ARG A 189 -26.65 -0.07 5.97
C ARG A 189 -27.75 0.63 5.19
N GLN A 190 -27.42 1.65 4.39
CA GLN A 190 -28.40 2.41 3.61
C GLN A 190 -28.92 1.61 2.40
N LEU A 191 -28.06 0.84 1.75
CA LEU A 191 -28.44 0.03 0.58
C LEU A 191 -29.24 -1.23 0.97
N GLY A 192 -29.09 -1.71 2.20
CA GLY A 192 -29.88 -2.81 2.75
C GLY A 192 -29.38 -4.21 2.37
N ALA A 193 -30.24 -5.21 2.57
CA ALA A 193 -29.89 -6.61 2.34
C ALA A 193 -29.64 -6.89 0.85
N GLY A 194 -28.58 -7.66 0.55
CA GLY A 194 -28.21 -8.06 -0.82
C GLY A 194 -27.02 -7.29 -1.42
N CYS A 195 -26.61 -6.19 -0.77
CA CYS A 195 -25.39 -5.47 -1.12
C CYS A 195 -24.31 -5.63 -0.04
N VAL A 196 -23.06 -5.77 -0.48
CA VAL A 196 -21.90 -5.69 0.40
C VAL A 196 -21.06 -4.49 0.00
N VAL A 197 -20.56 -3.74 0.97
CA VAL A 197 -19.66 -2.60 0.71
C VAL A 197 -18.31 -2.83 1.37
N ARG A 198 -17.24 -2.64 0.61
CA ARG A 198 -15.84 -2.81 1.07
C ARG A 198 -14.99 -1.61 0.65
N ALA A 199 -13.98 -1.29 1.46
CA ALA A 199 -12.94 -0.36 1.07
C ALA A 199 -11.72 -1.13 0.54
N ALA A 200 -11.15 -0.68 -0.58
CA ALA A 200 -9.92 -1.23 -1.14
C ALA A 200 -9.01 -0.13 -1.66
N TYR A 201 -7.73 -0.45 -1.83
CA TYR A 201 -6.73 0.51 -2.24
C TYR A 201 -6.00 0.05 -3.50
N LEU A 202 -5.64 0.99 -4.39
CA LEU A 202 -4.91 0.64 -5.61
C LEU A 202 -3.49 0.11 -5.33
N ARG A 203 -2.87 0.57 -4.24
CA ARG A 203 -1.42 0.42 -3.99
C ARG A 203 -1.09 0.17 -2.51
N ALA A 204 -2.09 -0.19 -1.73
CA ALA A 204 -1.98 -0.46 -0.30
C ALA A 204 -2.86 -1.67 0.05
N ALA A 205 -2.61 -2.31 1.18
CA ALA A 205 -3.48 -3.37 1.69
C ALA A 205 -4.72 -2.77 2.38
N PRO A 206 -5.92 -3.36 2.22
CA PRO A 206 -6.27 -4.42 1.25
C PRO A 206 -6.20 -3.93 -0.20
N ALA A 207 -5.45 -4.65 -1.04
CA ALA A 207 -5.29 -4.28 -2.43
C ALA A 207 -6.57 -4.53 -3.22
N LEU A 208 -6.86 -3.69 -4.20
CA LEU A 208 -8.05 -3.84 -5.05
C LEU A 208 -8.07 -5.22 -5.71
N ALA A 209 -6.96 -5.65 -6.33
CA ALA A 209 -6.92 -6.94 -7.01
C ALA A 209 -7.29 -8.11 -6.08
N ASP A 210 -6.71 -8.16 -4.88
CA ASP A 210 -6.99 -9.19 -3.88
C ASP A 210 -8.45 -9.12 -3.40
N SER A 211 -8.96 -7.91 -3.20
CA SER A 211 -10.35 -7.70 -2.78
C SER A 211 -11.35 -8.20 -3.82
N LEU A 212 -11.04 -8.03 -5.11
CA LEU A 212 -11.87 -8.54 -6.21
C LEU A 212 -11.88 -10.07 -6.23
N VAL A 213 -10.72 -10.70 -6.05
CA VAL A 213 -10.61 -12.17 -5.99
C VAL A 213 -11.43 -12.71 -4.83
N HIS A 214 -11.29 -12.14 -3.62
CA HIS A 214 -12.07 -12.59 -2.46
C HIS A 214 -13.58 -12.40 -2.65
N LEU A 215 -14.03 -11.28 -3.24
CA LEU A 215 -15.45 -11.10 -3.55
C LEU A 215 -15.96 -12.13 -4.58
N ALA A 216 -15.14 -12.48 -5.56
CA ALA A 216 -15.47 -13.53 -6.52
C ALA A 216 -15.58 -14.91 -5.84
N GLU A 217 -14.66 -15.23 -4.94
CA GLU A 217 -14.67 -16.47 -4.13
C GLU A 217 -15.90 -16.54 -3.20
N GLU A 218 -16.36 -15.40 -2.68
CA GLU A 218 -17.59 -15.28 -1.89
C GLU A 218 -18.88 -15.40 -2.72
N GLY A 219 -18.77 -15.48 -4.06
CA GLY A 219 -19.89 -15.67 -4.98
C GLY A 219 -20.53 -14.39 -5.49
N TYR A 220 -19.89 -13.22 -5.33
CA TYR A 220 -20.36 -11.98 -5.92
C TYR A 220 -20.03 -11.93 -7.41
N THR A 221 -21.07 -11.96 -8.25
CA THR A 221 -20.95 -11.95 -9.71
C THR A 221 -20.99 -10.55 -10.30
N HIS A 222 -21.44 -9.56 -9.53
CA HIS A 222 -21.51 -8.15 -9.94
C HIS A 222 -20.76 -7.28 -8.95
N ILE A 223 -19.70 -6.63 -9.43
CA ILE A 223 -18.87 -5.73 -8.63
C ILE A 223 -18.90 -4.32 -9.21
N VAL A 224 -19.21 -3.32 -8.39
CA VAL A 224 -19.18 -1.90 -8.74
C VAL A 224 -17.99 -1.24 -8.04
N LEU A 225 -17.09 -0.64 -8.83
CA LEU A 225 -15.94 0.11 -8.33
C LEU A 225 -16.32 1.58 -8.24
N VAL A 226 -16.23 2.14 -7.05
CA VAL A 226 -16.50 3.56 -6.78
C VAL A 226 -15.18 4.24 -6.45
N PRO A 227 -14.61 5.04 -7.37
CA PRO A 227 -13.36 5.76 -7.11
C PRO A 227 -13.60 6.90 -6.11
N ILE A 228 -12.75 7.01 -5.09
CA ILE A 228 -12.83 8.04 -4.05
C ILE A 228 -11.50 8.80 -3.91
N GLY A 229 -11.59 10.13 -4.03
CA GLY A 229 -10.47 11.03 -3.72
C GLY A 229 -9.29 10.94 -4.69
N PHE A 230 -9.56 10.67 -5.97
CA PHE A 230 -8.55 10.63 -7.02
C PHE A 230 -8.24 12.03 -7.55
N GLU A 231 -6.95 12.35 -7.71
CA GLU A 231 -6.51 13.63 -8.30
C GLU A 231 -6.54 13.63 -9.84
N ARG A 232 -6.53 12.45 -10.46
CA ARG A 232 -6.53 12.23 -11.91
C ARG A 232 -7.59 11.19 -12.27
N ASP A 233 -7.91 11.07 -13.55
CA ASP A 233 -8.88 10.05 -14.02
C ASP A 233 -8.46 8.63 -13.54
N PRO A 234 -9.27 7.98 -12.68
CA PRO A 234 -8.94 6.68 -12.10
C PRO A 234 -9.09 5.52 -13.09
N LYS A 235 -9.75 5.74 -14.24
CA LYS A 235 -10.25 4.67 -15.12
C LYS A 235 -9.18 3.68 -15.54
N GLU A 236 -8.02 4.17 -15.98
CA GLU A 236 -6.95 3.30 -16.45
C GLU A 236 -6.29 2.54 -15.29
N ALA A 237 -6.07 3.20 -14.16
CA ALA A 237 -5.50 2.55 -12.97
C ALA A 237 -6.40 1.44 -12.43
N LEU A 238 -7.73 1.67 -12.42
CA LEU A 238 -8.71 0.65 -12.03
C LEU A 238 -8.75 -0.51 -13.02
N ARG A 239 -8.71 -0.24 -14.33
CA ARG A 239 -8.67 -1.29 -15.36
C ARG A 239 -7.47 -2.20 -15.20
N VAL A 240 -6.29 -1.64 -14.94
CA VAL A 240 -5.07 -2.42 -14.71
C VAL A 240 -5.25 -3.39 -13.53
N GLU A 241 -5.83 -2.94 -12.41
CA GLU A 241 -6.06 -3.81 -11.26
C GLU A 241 -7.17 -4.85 -11.50
N VAL A 242 -8.22 -4.50 -12.25
CA VAL A 242 -9.26 -5.46 -12.66
C VAL A 242 -8.66 -6.54 -13.57
N ILE A 243 -7.82 -6.17 -14.54
CA ILE A 243 -7.10 -7.12 -15.40
C ILE A 243 -6.19 -8.01 -14.55
N ARG A 244 -5.41 -7.41 -13.64
CA ARG A 244 -4.51 -8.14 -12.74
C ARG A 244 -5.27 -9.17 -11.88
N SER A 245 -6.47 -8.83 -11.41
CA SER A 245 -7.29 -9.73 -10.60
C SER A 245 -7.89 -10.90 -11.38
N ARG A 246 -7.95 -10.81 -12.72
CA ARG A 246 -8.56 -11.81 -13.63
C ARG A 246 -10.00 -12.22 -13.29
N VAL A 247 -10.71 -11.49 -12.42
CA VAL A 247 -12.07 -11.84 -12.00
C VAL A 247 -13.08 -11.88 -13.15
N ARG A 248 -12.82 -11.13 -14.23
CA ARG A 248 -13.63 -11.18 -15.45
C ARG A 248 -13.58 -12.54 -16.15
N GLU A 249 -12.45 -13.24 -16.05
CA GLU A 249 -12.29 -14.59 -16.59
C GLU A 249 -13.07 -15.63 -15.76
N ALA A 250 -13.31 -15.32 -14.48
CA ALA A 250 -14.20 -16.09 -13.61
C ALA A 250 -15.69 -15.73 -13.77
N GLY A 251 -16.04 -14.94 -14.79
CA GLY A 251 -17.43 -14.53 -15.06
C GLY A 251 -17.93 -13.37 -14.20
N VAL A 252 -17.07 -12.72 -13.41
CA VAL A 252 -17.44 -11.56 -12.60
C VAL A 252 -17.56 -10.33 -13.49
N GLN A 253 -18.70 -9.68 -13.40
CA GLN A 253 -18.98 -8.45 -14.08
C GLN A 253 -18.53 -7.25 -13.26
N VAL A 254 -17.66 -6.41 -13.83
CA VAL A 254 -17.11 -5.23 -13.13
C VAL A 254 -17.56 -3.93 -13.79
N THR A 255 -18.28 -3.09 -13.05
CA THR A 255 -18.74 -1.75 -13.44
C THR A 255 -17.90 -0.68 -12.78
N TYR A 256 -17.56 0.37 -13.52
CA TYR A 256 -16.86 1.55 -12.99
C TYR A 256 -17.90 2.66 -12.78
N ALA A 257 -18.17 3.01 -11.53
CA ALA A 257 -19.02 4.14 -11.19
C ALA A 257 -18.29 5.47 -11.42
N ALA A 258 -19.04 6.57 -11.44
CA ALA A 258 -18.45 7.90 -11.45
C ALA A 258 -17.60 8.10 -10.18
N PRO A 259 -16.45 8.80 -10.27
CA PRO A 259 -15.69 9.17 -9.09
C PRO A 259 -16.54 10.02 -8.14
N LEU A 260 -16.44 9.77 -6.83
CA LEU A 260 -17.00 10.69 -5.85
C LEU A 260 -16.24 12.00 -5.92
N GLU A 261 -16.97 13.08 -6.19
CA GLU A 261 -16.38 14.42 -6.28
C GLU A 261 -15.77 14.84 -4.94
N THR A 262 -14.58 15.42 -4.99
CA THR A 262 -13.87 15.92 -3.81
C THR A 262 -14.64 17.03 -3.08
N ALA A 263 -15.57 17.69 -3.76
CA ALA A 263 -16.47 18.67 -3.16
C ALA A 263 -17.48 18.04 -2.18
N VAL A 264 -17.86 16.78 -2.39
CA VAL A 264 -18.81 16.05 -1.56
C VAL A 264 -18.11 15.44 -0.34
N TRP A 265 -16.93 14.86 -0.55
CA TRP A 265 -16.07 14.40 0.55
C TRP A 265 -14.61 14.71 0.24
N ALA A 266 -13.97 15.50 1.10
CA ALA A 266 -12.63 16.02 0.88
C ALA A 266 -11.61 15.33 1.81
N PRO A 267 -11.09 14.13 1.46
CA PRO A 267 -10.00 13.50 2.23
C PRO A 267 -8.65 14.23 2.10
N GLY A 268 -8.63 15.37 1.40
CA GLY A 268 -7.43 16.11 1.01
C GLY A 268 -6.73 15.53 -0.22
N PRO A 269 -5.83 16.28 -0.86
CA PRO A 269 -5.01 15.76 -1.94
C PRO A 269 -3.97 14.76 -1.41
N ARG A 270 -3.79 13.65 -2.14
CA ARG A 270 -2.82 12.60 -1.84
C ARG A 270 -1.40 13.14 -1.82
N THR A 271 -1.06 14.02 -2.76
CA THR A 271 0.27 14.64 -2.87
C THR A 271 0.63 15.41 -1.61
N GLU A 272 -0.32 16.16 -1.05
CA GLU A 272 -0.15 16.90 0.20
C GLU A 272 -0.02 15.98 1.41
N ARG A 273 -0.89 14.95 1.53
CA ARG A 273 -0.74 13.95 2.61
C ARG A 273 0.64 13.28 2.56
N LEU A 274 1.10 12.88 1.38
CA LEU A 274 2.42 12.27 1.22
C LEU A 274 3.55 13.25 1.58
N ARG A 275 3.42 14.53 1.24
CA ARG A 275 4.38 15.58 1.62
C ARG A 275 4.47 15.74 3.13
N GLN A 276 3.34 15.80 3.83
CA GLN A 276 3.29 15.85 5.30
C GLN A 276 3.94 14.62 5.92
N LEU A 277 3.59 13.42 5.45
CA LEU A 277 4.19 12.18 5.93
C LEU A 277 5.71 12.15 5.69
N ALA A 278 6.18 12.60 4.53
CA ALA A 278 7.62 12.68 4.21
C ALA A 278 8.39 13.67 5.11
N GLN A 279 7.70 14.68 5.65
CA GLN A 279 8.22 15.61 6.65
C GLN A 279 8.12 15.07 8.08
N GLY A 280 7.41 13.96 8.29
CA GLY A 280 7.16 13.37 9.62
C GLY A 280 5.98 14.00 10.35
N ILE A 281 5.14 14.74 9.63
CA ILE A 281 3.92 15.37 10.15
C ILE A 281 2.78 14.35 10.06
N ALA A 282 2.07 14.16 11.17
CA ALA A 282 0.87 13.35 11.20
C ALA A 282 -0.23 13.98 10.33
N VAL A 283 -0.91 13.16 9.55
CA VAL A 283 -2.03 13.61 8.72
C VAL A 283 -3.29 13.64 9.60
N PRO A 284 -4.05 14.75 9.61
CA PRO A 284 -5.30 14.80 10.36
C PRO A 284 -6.31 13.80 9.79
N PRO A 285 -7.24 13.28 10.62
CA PRO A 285 -8.35 12.49 10.09
C PRO A 285 -9.15 13.34 9.10
N PRO A 286 -9.60 12.77 7.97
CA PRO A 286 -10.53 13.48 7.10
C PRO A 286 -11.84 13.74 7.84
N PRO A 287 -12.64 14.73 7.41
CA PRO A 287 -13.97 14.94 7.98
C PRO A 287 -14.77 13.64 7.93
N GLU A 288 -15.53 13.37 8.99
CA GLU A 288 -16.43 12.22 8.98
C GLU A 288 -17.40 12.37 7.80
N PRO A 289 -17.67 11.29 7.05
CA PRO A 289 -18.62 11.34 5.96
C PRO A 289 -20.00 11.68 6.52
N GLY A 290 -20.54 12.83 6.13
CA GLY A 290 -21.89 13.24 6.48
C GLY A 290 -22.95 12.42 5.74
N PRO A 291 -24.22 12.47 6.18
CA PRO A 291 -25.31 11.77 5.52
C PRO A 291 -25.45 12.15 4.04
N GLU A 292 -25.12 13.40 3.67
CA GLU A 292 -25.13 13.86 2.28
C GLU A 292 -24.18 13.07 1.37
N VAL A 293 -23.04 12.60 1.90
CA VAL A 293 -22.06 11.80 1.14
C VAL A 293 -22.64 10.42 0.84
N VAL A 294 -23.28 9.82 1.84
CA VAL A 294 -23.85 8.46 1.73
C VAL A 294 -25.06 8.48 0.80
N GLU A 295 -25.91 9.51 0.90
CA GLU A 295 -27.05 9.73 0.01
C GLU A 295 -26.60 9.91 -1.44
N HIS A 296 -25.64 10.79 -1.70
CA HIS A 296 -25.10 11.02 -3.04
C HIS A 296 -24.51 9.74 -3.66
N LEU A 297 -23.76 8.95 -2.87
CA LEU A 297 -23.22 7.67 -3.32
C LEU A 297 -24.33 6.66 -3.59
N SER A 298 -25.32 6.57 -2.72
CA SER A 298 -26.47 5.66 -2.86
C SER A 298 -27.24 5.96 -4.15
N GLU A 299 -27.58 7.23 -4.41
CA GLU A 299 -28.26 7.65 -5.63
C GLU A 299 -27.45 7.33 -6.90
N GLY A 300 -26.15 7.64 -6.88
CA GLY A 300 -25.25 7.35 -8.00
C GLY A 300 -25.12 5.84 -8.29
N LEU A 301 -25.09 5.02 -7.23
CA LEU A 301 -25.02 3.56 -7.34
C LEU A 301 -26.33 2.94 -7.82
N LEU A 302 -27.47 3.44 -7.35
CA LEU A 302 -28.79 3.02 -7.84
C LEU A 302 -28.93 3.37 -9.33
N ALA A 303 -28.55 4.58 -9.74
CA ALA A 303 -28.56 4.98 -11.14
C ALA A 303 -27.66 4.09 -12.01
N ALA A 304 -26.45 3.76 -11.54
CA ALA A 304 -25.53 2.87 -12.23
C ALA A 304 -26.06 1.43 -12.36
N THR A 305 -26.73 0.94 -11.31
CA THR A 305 -27.29 -0.42 -11.27
C THR A 305 -28.54 -0.53 -12.14
N VAL A 306 -29.47 0.44 -12.06
CA VAL A 306 -30.71 0.46 -12.86
C VAL A 306 -30.42 0.58 -14.35
N ARG A 307 -29.46 1.44 -14.73
CA ARG A 307 -29.04 1.57 -16.14
C ARG A 307 -28.60 0.23 -16.72
N ARG A 308 -27.88 -0.57 -15.92
CA ARG A 308 -27.38 -1.87 -16.34
C ARG A 308 -28.48 -2.91 -16.53
N ILE A 309 -29.39 -3.04 -15.56
CA ILE A 309 -30.52 -3.98 -15.66
C ILE A 309 -31.29 -3.72 -16.95
N ARG A 310 -31.50 -2.44 -17.29
CA ARG A 310 -32.17 -2.04 -18.52
C ARG A 310 -31.38 -2.39 -19.79
N GLU A 311 -30.05 -2.35 -19.76
CA GLU A 311 -29.20 -2.74 -20.90
C GLU A 311 -29.19 -4.26 -21.11
N GLU A 312 -29.27 -5.06 -20.04
CA GLU A 312 -29.36 -6.53 -20.12
C GLU A 312 -30.73 -6.99 -20.68
N ASP A 313 -31.83 -6.37 -20.25
CA ASP A 313 -33.18 -6.66 -20.76
C ASP A 313 -33.34 -6.35 -22.27
N LEU A 314 -32.53 -5.43 -22.80
CA LEU A 314 -32.55 -5.05 -24.21
C LEU A 314 -31.74 -5.98 -25.12
N HIS A 315 -30.84 -6.79 -24.58
CA HIS A 315 -30.03 -7.75 -25.36
C HIS A 315 -30.61 -9.17 -25.36
N VAL A 316 -31.68 -9.41 -24.59
CA VAL A 316 -32.39 -10.70 -24.53
C VAL A 316 -33.60 -10.73 -25.49
N LYS A 317 -33.90 -9.64 -26.20
CA LYS A 317 -34.95 -9.55 -27.24
C LYS A 317 -34.36 -9.56 -28.64
#